data_AF-A0A9W4K006-F1
#
_entry.id   AF-A0A9W4K006-F1
#
_cell.length_a   1.000
_cell.length_b   1.000
_cell.length_c   1.000
_cell.angle_alpha   90.00
_cell.angle_beta   90.00
_cell.angle_gamma   90.00
#
_symmetry.space_group_name_H-M   'P 1'
#
loop_
_entity.id
_entity.type
_entity.pdbx_description
1 polymer ?
#
loop_
_entity_poly.entity_id
_entity_poly.type
_entity_poly.pdbx_seq_one_letter_code
_entity_poly.pdbx_strand_id
1 'polypeptide(L)'
;MSSASKSPQASPTTCEIAKRIHNIPHPTLTSTNSNSPVQFSSNLVDALQSNSEKAHQSNQSDSTRAKALELEIQNRVAQELQRLREREQQTLAQIEKRIESKDATLPITAATAPLAPSSGYTEGSLNLDAPRIPFAGRHHDPAPTYAAPQEAAPQPAKRDVSRDAVAVEIDQLRSKLDGRRKLTELDGEVAKARADVTSCLQLNDRRPLNCWEEVDAFKREVARMEAAFVDRIVG
;
A
#
# COMPACT_ATOMS: atom_id res chain seq x y z
N MET A 1 13.74 -70.82 44.86
CA MET A 1 14.23 -72.10 44.30
C MET A 1 13.60 -72.29 42.94
N SER A 2 14.42 -72.71 41.99
CA SER A 2 14.30 -72.74 40.53
C SER A 2 13.02 -73.33 39.94
N SER A 3 12.65 -72.83 38.76
CA SER A 3 12.28 -73.58 37.53
C SER A 3 11.82 -72.57 36.47
N ALA A 4 12.02 -72.71 35.16
CA ALA A 4 12.91 -73.52 34.35
C ALA A 4 12.80 -72.94 32.92
N SER A 5 13.86 -73.12 32.15
CA SER A 5 14.07 -72.75 30.74
C SER A 5 13.02 -73.29 29.76
N LYS A 6 12.66 -72.52 28.71
CA LYS A 6 12.34 -73.09 27.38
C LYS A 6 12.37 -72.06 26.23
N SER A 7 13.44 -72.08 25.45
CA SER A 7 13.41 -71.92 23.97
C SER A 7 12.97 -73.28 23.36
N PRO A 8 12.67 -73.51 22.05
CA PRO A 8 13.11 -72.79 20.86
C PRO A 8 12.15 -72.84 19.62
N GLN A 9 12.69 -72.46 18.46
CA GLN A 9 12.34 -72.86 17.06
C GLN A 9 11.18 -72.12 16.37
N ALA A 10 11.42 -71.31 15.32
CA ALA A 10 11.92 -71.62 13.96
C ALA A 10 10.86 -72.23 13.02
N SER A 11 10.51 -71.39 12.02
CA SER A 11 9.94 -71.52 10.65
C SER A 11 9.53 -72.90 10.10
N PRO A 12 8.53 -72.97 9.18
CA PRO A 12 8.82 -72.86 7.72
C PRO A 12 7.69 -72.21 6.85
N THR A 13 8.03 -71.41 5.81
CA THR A 13 7.96 -71.72 4.35
C THR A 13 6.57 -71.49 3.69
N THR A 14 6.38 -70.37 2.96
CA THR A 14 6.24 -70.26 1.47
C THR A 14 4.78 -70.38 0.98
N CYS A 15 4.12 -69.29 0.58
CA CYS A 15 4.04 -68.68 -0.77
C CYS A 15 3.02 -69.35 -1.70
N GLU A 16 1.82 -68.75 -1.80
CA GLU A 16 0.93 -68.66 -2.98
C GLU A 16 -0.37 -68.00 -2.47
N ILE A 17 -0.92 -66.89 -2.97
CA ILE A 17 -1.44 -66.66 -4.31
C ILE A 17 -1.49 -65.14 -4.51
N ALA A 18 -0.84 -64.70 -5.58
CA ALA A 18 -1.06 -63.40 -6.18
C ALA A 18 -2.50 -63.29 -6.71
N LYS A 19 -3.16 -62.15 -6.48
CA LYS A 19 -3.68 -61.28 -7.55
C LYS A 19 -4.48 -60.12 -6.99
N ARG A 20 -4.30 -59.00 -7.68
CA ARG A 20 -5.29 -57.92 -7.88
C ARG A 20 -5.09 -56.67 -7.00
N ILE A 21 -3.97 -55.98 -7.21
CA ILE A 21 -4.01 -54.52 -7.24
C ILE A 21 -3.43 -54.05 -8.58
N HIS A 22 -4.25 -53.26 -9.26
CA HIS A 22 -4.02 -52.70 -10.57
C HIS A 22 -2.95 -51.61 -10.49
N ASN A 23 -1.96 -51.72 -11.37
CA ASN A 23 -1.38 -50.67 -12.21
C ASN A 23 -1.41 -49.23 -11.66
N ILE A 24 -0.35 -48.83 -10.98
CA ILE A 24 0.08 -47.43 -10.89
C ILE A 24 1.50 -47.38 -11.47
N PRO A 25 1.78 -46.59 -12.51
CA PRO A 25 3.13 -46.50 -13.06
C PRO A 25 4.04 -45.77 -12.07
N HIS A 26 5.02 -46.49 -11.53
CA HIS A 26 6.15 -45.88 -10.82
C HIS A 26 7.14 -45.30 -11.85
N PRO A 27 7.69 -44.09 -11.63
CA PRO A 27 8.76 -43.58 -12.48
C PRO A 27 10.00 -44.45 -12.27
N THR A 28 10.34 -45.24 -13.29
CA THR A 28 11.55 -46.05 -13.30
C THR A 28 12.72 -45.10 -13.56
N LEU A 29 13.63 -44.98 -12.58
CA LEU A 29 14.92 -44.33 -12.80
C LEU A 29 15.72 -45.21 -13.76
N THR A 30 15.83 -44.78 -15.02
CA THR A 30 16.69 -45.42 -16.00
C THR A 30 18.14 -44.99 -15.76
N SER A 31 18.97 -45.99 -15.47
CA SER A 31 20.42 -45.89 -15.40
C SER A 31 20.97 -45.30 -16.69
N THR A 32 21.58 -44.12 -16.61
CA THR A 32 22.22 -43.47 -17.75
C THR A 32 23.50 -44.20 -18.11
N ASN A 33 23.50 -44.83 -19.29
CA ASN A 33 24.65 -45.41 -19.94
C ASN A 33 25.68 -44.31 -20.27
N SER A 34 26.89 -44.40 -19.73
CA SER A 34 27.88 -43.32 -19.65
C SER A 34 28.75 -43.15 -20.90
N ASN A 35 28.20 -43.32 -22.12
CA ASN A 35 29.02 -43.16 -23.33
C ASN A 35 28.28 -42.72 -24.61
N SER A 36 27.25 -41.87 -24.51
CA SER A 36 26.72 -41.11 -25.65
C SER A 36 26.88 -39.62 -25.37
N PRO A 37 27.45 -38.81 -26.28
CA PRO A 37 27.50 -37.36 -26.13
C PRO A 37 26.07 -36.83 -26.00
N VAL A 38 25.73 -36.29 -24.83
CA VAL A 38 24.44 -35.65 -24.61
C VAL A 38 24.46 -34.32 -25.36
N GLN A 39 23.85 -34.30 -26.55
CA GLN A 39 23.63 -33.07 -27.29
C GLN A 39 22.32 -32.45 -26.81
N PHE A 40 22.42 -31.32 -26.11
CA PHE A 40 21.27 -30.49 -25.78
C PHE A 40 20.88 -29.66 -27.00
N SER A 41 19.58 -29.41 -27.19
CA SER A 41 19.13 -28.48 -28.22
C SER A 41 19.73 -27.10 -27.93
N SER A 42 20.30 -26.45 -28.95
CA SER A 42 20.91 -25.11 -28.81
C SER A 42 19.96 -24.13 -28.11
N ASN A 43 18.66 -24.21 -28.41
CA ASN A 43 17.62 -23.39 -27.79
C ASN A 43 17.48 -23.61 -26.27
N LEU A 44 17.70 -24.84 -25.78
CA LEU A 44 17.67 -25.15 -24.35
C LEU A 44 18.95 -24.67 -23.67
N VAL A 45 20.10 -24.83 -24.33
CA VAL A 45 21.37 -24.30 -23.82
C VAL A 45 21.31 -22.78 -23.73
N ASP A 46 20.80 -22.09 -24.75
CA ASP A 46 20.60 -20.63 -24.74
C ASP A 46 19.57 -20.19 -23.68
N ALA A 47 18.50 -20.96 -23.46
CA ALA A 47 17.52 -20.66 -22.40
C ALA A 47 18.09 -20.84 -20.99
N LEU A 48 18.93 -21.87 -20.78
CA LEU A 48 19.57 -22.11 -19.49
C LEU A 48 20.74 -21.16 -19.25
N GLN A 49 21.49 -20.82 -20.29
CA GLN A 49 22.59 -19.88 -20.25
C GLN A 49 22.09 -18.45 -20.07
N SER A 50 20.98 -18.07 -20.71
CA SER A 50 20.29 -16.81 -20.40
C SER A 50 19.73 -16.78 -18.98
N ASN A 51 19.32 -17.92 -18.39
CA ASN A 51 18.83 -17.97 -17.02
C ASN A 51 19.98 -17.95 -15.99
N SER A 52 21.12 -18.57 -16.30
CA SER A 52 22.33 -18.53 -15.45
C SER A 52 23.02 -17.16 -15.51
N GLU A 53 23.09 -16.54 -16.69
CA GLU A 53 23.52 -15.15 -16.86
C GLU A 53 22.57 -14.18 -16.12
N LYS A 54 21.25 -14.42 -16.19
CA LYS A 54 20.24 -13.65 -15.46
C LYS A 54 20.28 -13.86 -13.94
N ALA A 55 20.71 -15.02 -13.48
CA ALA A 55 20.94 -15.30 -12.05
C ALA A 55 22.18 -14.55 -11.53
N HIS A 56 23.27 -14.47 -12.29
CA HIS A 56 24.44 -13.65 -11.95
C HIS A 56 24.20 -12.14 -12.13
N GLN A 57 23.27 -11.75 -13.01
CA GLN A 57 22.77 -10.39 -13.18
C GLN A 57 21.60 -10.07 -12.24
N SER A 58 21.18 -10.92 -11.31
CA SER A 58 19.96 -10.69 -10.51
C SER A 58 20.05 -9.43 -9.63
N ASN A 59 21.22 -9.14 -9.07
CA ASN A 59 21.47 -7.93 -8.28
C ASN A 59 21.50 -6.64 -9.14
N GLN A 60 21.82 -6.75 -10.44
CA GLN A 60 21.82 -5.62 -11.40
C GLN A 60 20.49 -5.53 -12.20
N SER A 61 19.71 -6.61 -12.26
CA SER A 61 18.47 -6.72 -13.04
C SER A 61 17.31 -6.03 -12.37
N ASP A 62 17.24 -6.03 -11.04
CA ASP A 62 16.14 -5.36 -10.33
C ASP A 62 16.23 -3.83 -10.48
N SER A 63 17.43 -3.25 -10.43
CA SER A 63 17.63 -1.82 -10.71
C SER A 63 17.36 -1.48 -12.18
N THR A 64 17.82 -2.31 -13.11
CA THR A 64 17.61 -2.07 -14.55
C THR A 64 16.13 -2.21 -14.93
N ARG A 65 15.44 -3.21 -14.39
CA ARG A 65 13.98 -3.40 -14.56
C ARG A 65 13.19 -2.26 -13.95
N ALA A 66 13.55 -1.81 -12.75
CA ALA A 66 12.92 -0.67 -12.10
C ALA A 66 13.07 0.60 -12.94
N LYS A 67 14.27 0.86 -13.50
CA LYS A 67 14.51 2.00 -14.39
C LYS A 67 13.73 1.90 -15.72
N ALA A 68 13.64 0.70 -16.29
CA ALA A 68 12.87 0.48 -17.51
C ALA A 68 11.37 0.75 -17.29
N LEU A 69 10.83 0.27 -16.17
CA LEU A 69 9.45 0.56 -15.77
C LEU A 69 9.23 2.05 -15.50
N GLU A 70 10.15 2.69 -14.80
CA GLU A 70 10.09 4.13 -14.52
C GLU A 70 10.07 4.97 -15.81
N LEU A 71 10.88 4.60 -16.81
CA LEU A 71 10.87 5.24 -18.13
C LEU A 71 9.54 5.06 -18.88
N GLU A 72 8.94 3.87 -18.79
CA GLU A 72 7.63 3.61 -19.37
C GLU A 72 6.52 4.45 -18.71
N ILE A 73 6.58 4.57 -17.38
CA ILE A 73 5.67 5.44 -16.61
C ILE A 73 5.83 6.90 -17.05
N GLN A 74 7.06 7.41 -17.15
CA GLN A 74 7.31 8.78 -17.61
C GLN A 74 6.75 9.02 -19.00
N ASN A 75 6.96 8.08 -19.93
CA ASN A 75 6.43 8.18 -21.28
C ASN A 75 4.90 8.22 -21.29
N ARG A 76 4.26 7.32 -20.54
CA ARG A 76 2.79 7.28 -20.43
C ARG A 76 2.23 8.55 -19.81
N VAL A 77 2.84 9.04 -18.74
CA VAL A 77 2.41 10.30 -18.09
C VAL A 77 2.59 11.47 -19.05
N ALA A 78 3.71 11.55 -19.76
CA ALA A 78 3.94 12.60 -20.76
C ALA A 78 2.88 12.56 -21.88
N GLN A 79 2.55 11.37 -22.38
CA GLN A 79 1.51 11.17 -23.38
C GLN A 79 0.11 11.60 -22.88
N GLU A 80 -0.26 11.22 -21.66
CA GLU A 80 -1.54 11.61 -21.08
C GLU A 80 -1.61 13.11 -20.79
N LEU A 81 -0.52 13.73 -20.32
CA LEU A 81 -0.43 15.17 -20.14
C LEU A 81 -0.58 15.92 -21.47
N GLN A 82 0.05 15.44 -22.53
CA GLN A 82 -0.12 16.02 -23.86
C GLN A 82 -1.57 15.94 -24.34
N ARG A 83 -2.20 14.77 -24.19
CA ARG A 83 -3.61 14.57 -24.51
C ARG A 83 -4.54 15.51 -23.74
N LEU A 84 -4.25 15.77 -22.46
CA LEU A 84 -5.01 16.72 -21.65
C LEU A 84 -4.83 18.15 -22.14
N ARG A 85 -3.59 18.58 -22.44
CA ARG A 85 -3.31 19.92 -23.00
C ARG A 85 -4.05 20.15 -24.31
N GLU A 86 -4.09 19.17 -25.20
CA GLU A 86 -4.81 19.25 -26.47
C GLU A 86 -6.32 19.43 -26.25
N ARG A 87 -6.91 18.71 -25.29
CA ARG A 87 -8.33 18.87 -24.94
C ARG A 87 -8.61 20.24 -24.32
N GLU A 88 -7.74 20.71 -23.43
CA GLU A 88 -7.85 22.04 -22.84
C GLU A 88 -7.79 23.11 -23.91
N GLN A 89 -6.83 23.03 -24.85
CA GLN A 89 -6.71 23.95 -25.97
C GLN A 89 -7.95 23.93 -26.88
N GLN A 90 -8.50 22.75 -27.19
CA GLN A 90 -9.75 22.64 -27.94
C GLN A 90 -10.92 23.31 -27.22
N THR A 91 -10.99 23.14 -25.89
CA THR A 91 -12.04 23.74 -25.07
C THR A 91 -11.89 25.26 -25.03
N LEU A 92 -10.67 25.76 -24.89
CA LEU A 92 -10.37 27.19 -24.95
C LEU A 92 -10.75 27.77 -26.32
N ALA A 93 -10.37 27.13 -27.42
CA ALA A 93 -10.75 27.56 -28.76
C ALA A 93 -12.28 27.53 -28.99
N GLN A 94 -12.99 26.56 -28.40
CA GLN A 94 -14.45 26.51 -28.46
C GLN A 94 -15.09 27.65 -27.66
N ILE A 95 -14.54 27.97 -26.48
CA ILE A 95 -14.98 29.11 -25.67
C ILE A 95 -14.70 30.42 -26.41
N GLU A 96 -13.51 30.59 -26.96
CA GLU A 96 -13.13 31.74 -27.78
C GLU A 96 -14.10 31.94 -28.94
N LYS A 97 -14.36 30.89 -29.74
CA LYS A 97 -15.37 30.92 -30.81
C LYS A 97 -16.77 31.28 -30.30
N ARG A 98 -17.16 30.79 -29.11
CA ARG A 98 -18.46 31.17 -28.49
C ARG A 98 -18.49 32.62 -28.06
N ILE A 99 -17.38 33.18 -27.58
CA ILE A 99 -17.27 34.60 -27.24
C ILE A 99 -17.36 35.44 -28.52
N GLU A 100 -16.57 35.12 -29.56
CA GLU A 100 -16.59 35.81 -30.85
C GLU A 100 -17.98 35.78 -31.51
N SER A 101 -18.66 34.63 -31.47
CA SER A 101 -20.01 34.50 -32.05
C SER A 101 -21.12 35.16 -31.21
N LYS A 102 -20.85 35.48 -29.94
CA LYS A 102 -21.84 36.01 -28.98
C LYS A 102 -21.54 37.45 -28.58
N ASP A 103 -21.14 38.27 -29.56
CA ASP A 103 -21.03 39.73 -29.44
C ASP A 103 -22.36 40.45 -29.75
N ALA A 104 -23.46 39.93 -29.20
CA ALA A 104 -24.75 40.63 -29.14
C ALA A 104 -25.44 40.33 -27.81
N THR A 105 -25.42 41.34 -26.93
CA THR A 105 -26.23 41.52 -25.70
C THR A 105 -25.85 40.65 -24.49
N LEU A 106 -25.04 41.24 -23.61
CA LEU A 106 -24.92 40.85 -22.20
C LEU A 106 -25.89 41.69 -21.35
N PRO A 107 -26.91 41.11 -20.68
CA PRO A 107 -27.47 41.70 -19.49
C PRO A 107 -26.64 41.24 -18.29
N ILE A 108 -25.73 42.10 -17.85
CA ILE A 108 -25.17 42.05 -16.50
C ILE A 108 -26.27 42.54 -15.57
N THR A 109 -26.99 41.63 -14.91
CA THR A 109 -27.84 42.01 -13.77
C THR A 109 -26.94 42.22 -12.55
N ALA A 110 -26.31 43.40 -12.51
CA ALA A 110 -25.90 44.04 -11.28
C ALA A 110 -27.18 44.64 -10.64
N ALA A 111 -27.71 43.96 -9.63
CA ALA A 111 -28.66 44.57 -8.70
C ALA A 111 -27.88 45.08 -7.48
N THR A 112 -27.87 46.40 -7.40
CA THR A 112 -27.25 47.28 -6.43
C THR A 112 -27.94 47.21 -5.06
N ALA A 113 -27.16 47.24 -3.98
CA ALA A 113 -27.52 47.90 -2.71
C ALA A 113 -26.21 48.26 -1.94
N PRO A 114 -26.17 49.37 -1.16
CA PRO A 114 -25.10 50.37 -1.27
C PRO A 114 -24.16 50.54 -0.04
N LEU A 115 -22.89 50.89 -0.34
CA LEU A 115 -21.98 51.98 0.18
C LEU A 115 -22.02 52.32 1.70
N ALA A 116 -20.95 52.52 2.49
CA ALA A 116 -19.49 52.78 2.35
C ALA A 116 -18.86 52.88 3.80
N PRO A 117 -17.63 53.41 4.11
CA PRO A 117 -16.32 53.52 3.42
C PRO A 117 -15.07 53.11 4.28
N SER A 118 -13.87 53.29 3.68
CA SER A 118 -12.48 53.34 4.22
C SER A 118 -11.67 52.05 4.05
N SER A 119 -10.77 51.97 3.05
CA SER A 119 -9.44 52.62 2.93
C SER A 119 -8.39 51.99 3.85
N GLY A 120 -7.52 51.16 3.27
CA GLY A 120 -6.30 50.66 3.93
C GLY A 120 -5.74 49.38 3.33
N TYR A 121 -5.30 49.40 2.06
CA TYR A 121 -4.33 48.40 1.59
C TYR A 121 -3.00 48.67 2.30
N THR A 122 -2.41 47.66 2.94
CA THR A 122 -0.97 47.66 3.21
C THR A 122 -0.31 46.70 2.25
N GLU A 123 0.19 47.35 1.19
CA GLU A 123 1.18 46.87 0.27
C GLU A 123 2.43 46.47 1.08
N GLY A 124 2.70 45.17 1.15
CA GLY A 124 3.75 44.63 2.01
C GLY A 124 3.90 43.11 1.97
N SER A 125 4.44 42.61 0.86
CA SER A 125 5.25 41.38 0.79
C SER A 125 4.56 40.00 0.85
N LEU A 126 4.05 39.56 -0.30
CA LEU A 126 4.05 38.14 -0.69
C LEU A 126 4.99 37.98 -1.90
N ASN A 127 6.30 38.14 -1.67
CA ASN A 127 7.32 37.77 -2.65
C ASN A 127 7.58 36.26 -2.58
N LEU A 128 7.42 35.56 -3.71
CA LEU A 128 7.63 34.10 -3.85
C LEU A 128 9.12 33.70 -3.98
N ASP A 129 10.06 34.61 -3.71
CA ASP A 129 11.51 34.38 -3.82
C ASP A 129 12.24 34.46 -2.46
N ALA A 130 11.54 34.22 -1.35
CA ALA A 130 12.18 34.17 -0.03
C ALA A 130 12.90 32.81 0.18
N PRO A 131 14.21 32.79 0.50
CA PRO A 131 14.93 31.57 0.86
C PRO A 131 14.22 30.89 2.03
N ARG A 132 13.84 29.63 1.83
CA ARG A 132 13.18 28.81 2.84
C ARG A 132 14.08 28.69 4.08
N ILE A 133 13.76 29.44 5.13
CA ILE A 133 14.39 29.29 6.44
C ILE A 133 14.10 27.85 6.92
N PRO A 134 15.12 27.00 7.10
CA PRO A 134 14.90 25.62 7.49
C PRO A 134 15.05 25.49 9.00
N PHE A 135 13.97 25.48 9.76
CA PHE A 135 14.07 25.12 11.19
C PHE A 135 12.84 24.31 11.59
N ALA A 136 12.91 22.98 11.75
CA ALA A 136 13.85 22.22 12.55
C ALA A 136 13.96 22.79 13.97
N GLY A 137 13.49 21.99 14.93
CA GLY A 137 14.01 21.98 16.29
C GLY A 137 13.86 23.27 17.09
N ARG A 138 13.00 23.20 18.11
CA ARG A 138 13.20 23.90 19.38
C ARG A 138 14.70 23.92 19.75
N HIS A 139 15.37 25.04 19.54
CA HIS A 139 16.53 25.44 20.32
C HIS A 139 16.13 26.73 21.03
N HIS A 140 16.18 26.69 22.36
CA HIS A 140 15.97 27.85 23.22
C HIS A 140 17.20 28.75 23.13
N ASP A 141 16.98 30.00 22.71
CA ASP A 141 17.87 31.11 23.04
C ASP A 141 17.19 31.98 24.11
N PRO A 142 17.92 32.42 25.16
CA PRO A 142 17.37 33.25 26.22
C PRO A 142 17.08 34.67 25.73
N ALA A 143 15.99 35.24 26.26
CA ALA A 143 15.39 36.50 25.83
C ALA A 143 16.33 37.72 25.94
N PRO A 144 16.31 38.65 24.97
CA PRO A 144 16.83 39.99 25.18
C PRO A 144 15.76 40.87 25.84
N THR A 145 16.09 41.37 27.03
CA THR A 145 15.36 42.39 27.78
C THR A 145 15.41 43.74 27.07
N TYR A 146 14.29 44.25 26.56
CA TYR A 146 14.13 45.68 26.25
C TYR A 146 12.71 46.18 26.56
N ALA A 147 12.67 47.10 27.53
CA ALA A 147 11.75 48.20 27.81
C ALA A 147 10.29 48.16 27.31
N ALA A 148 9.36 48.15 28.27
CA ALA A 148 8.00 48.68 28.13
C ALA A 148 8.06 50.19 27.80
N PRO A 149 7.14 50.71 26.96
CA PRO A 149 5.84 51.11 27.50
C PRO A 149 4.66 51.01 26.51
N GLN A 150 3.51 50.54 26.99
CA GLN A 150 2.25 51.29 27.05
C GLN A 150 1.06 50.36 27.26
N GLU A 151 0.41 50.58 28.40
CA GLU A 151 -0.85 49.97 28.81
C GLU A 151 -1.96 50.40 27.86
N ALA A 152 -2.43 49.46 27.04
CA ALA A 152 -3.69 49.57 26.32
C ALA A 152 -4.53 48.35 26.73
N ALA A 153 -5.70 48.66 27.29
CA ALA A 153 -6.78 47.82 27.82
C ALA A 153 -6.76 46.32 27.42
N PRO A 154 -7.08 45.41 28.37
CA PRO A 154 -7.30 44.00 28.07
C PRO A 154 -8.51 43.88 27.13
N GLN A 155 -8.26 43.67 25.84
CA GLN A 155 -9.30 43.15 24.97
C GLN A 155 -9.64 41.74 25.49
N PRO A 156 -10.93 41.43 25.74
CA PRO A 156 -11.30 40.12 26.23
C PRO A 156 -10.79 39.08 25.24
N ALA A 157 -9.87 38.24 25.71
CA ALA A 157 -9.39 37.06 25.01
C ALA A 157 -10.60 36.40 24.36
N LYS A 158 -10.49 36.09 23.07
CA LYS A 158 -11.51 35.33 22.35
C LYS A 158 -11.87 34.14 23.22
N ARG A 159 -13.11 34.24 23.74
CA ARG A 159 -13.79 33.38 24.69
C ARG A 159 -13.08 32.06 24.89
N ASP A 160 -12.64 31.84 26.12
CA ASP A 160 -12.16 30.58 26.64
C ASP A 160 -12.93 29.44 25.98
N VAL A 161 -12.27 28.76 25.03
CA VAL A 161 -12.68 27.44 24.58
C VAL A 161 -12.47 26.55 25.79
N SER A 162 -13.44 26.62 26.69
CA SER A 162 -13.35 25.99 28.01
C SER A 162 -13.14 24.51 27.79
N ARG A 163 -12.31 23.89 28.64
CA ARG A 163 -12.07 22.45 28.64
C ARG A 163 -13.38 21.66 28.51
N ASP A 164 -14.44 22.14 29.16
CA ASP A 164 -15.76 21.52 29.15
C ASP A 164 -16.47 21.66 27.79
N ALA A 165 -16.29 22.79 27.10
CA ALA A 165 -16.84 23.01 25.76
C ALA A 165 -16.17 22.07 24.73
N VAL A 166 -14.85 21.85 24.86
CA VAL A 166 -14.11 20.90 24.02
C VAL A 166 -14.54 19.46 24.31
N ALA A 167 -14.73 19.10 25.59
CA ALA A 167 -15.19 17.77 25.96
C ALA A 167 -16.57 17.46 25.35
N VAL A 168 -17.49 18.43 25.42
CA VAL A 168 -18.83 18.30 24.82
C VAL A 168 -18.75 18.17 23.30
N GLU A 169 -17.89 18.94 22.62
CA GLU A 169 -17.70 18.84 21.18
C GLU A 169 -17.07 17.49 20.77
N ILE A 170 -16.09 16.99 21.53
CA ILE A 170 -15.50 15.67 21.34
C ILE A 170 -16.55 14.57 21.44
N ASP A 171 -17.44 14.63 22.43
CA ASP A 171 -18.48 13.62 22.61
C ASP A 171 -19.54 13.69 21.49
N GLN A 172 -19.87 14.88 21.01
CA GLN A 172 -20.72 15.06 19.82
C GLN A 172 -20.05 14.50 18.56
N LEU A 173 -18.74 14.69 18.39
CA LEU A 173 -17.98 14.15 17.26
C LEU A 173 -17.89 12.61 17.33
N ARG A 174 -17.67 12.05 18.52
CA ARG A 174 -17.70 10.59 18.75
C ARG A 174 -19.06 9.99 18.40
N SER A 175 -20.15 10.59 18.88
CA SER A 175 -21.51 10.13 18.57
C SER A 175 -21.81 10.20 17.06
N LYS A 176 -21.38 11.28 16.38
CA LYS A 176 -21.52 11.40 14.92
C LYS A 176 -20.66 10.39 14.15
N LEU A 177 -19.48 10.04 14.66
CA LEU A 177 -18.60 9.04 14.07
C LEU A 177 -19.14 7.62 14.27
N ASP A 178 -19.70 7.31 15.44
CA ASP A 178 -20.34 6.02 15.73
C ASP A 178 -21.57 5.78 14.84
N GLY A 179 -22.33 6.85 14.54
CA GLY A 179 -23.47 6.79 13.63
C GLY A 179 -23.10 6.59 12.16
N ARG A 180 -21.86 6.86 11.74
CA ARG A 180 -21.46 6.86 10.31
C ARG A 180 -21.04 5.48 9.78
N ARG A 181 -21.42 4.40 10.46
CA ARG A 181 -21.12 3.00 10.10
C ARG A 181 -19.66 2.68 10.39
N LYS A 182 -19.44 1.89 11.44
CA LYS A 182 -18.19 1.16 11.65
C LYS A 182 -17.95 0.36 10.37
N LEU A 183 -16.78 0.56 9.73
CA LEU A 183 -16.29 -0.31 8.67
C LEU A 183 -16.57 -1.75 9.10
N THR A 184 -17.30 -2.51 8.27
CA THR A 184 -17.76 -3.88 8.54
C THR A 184 -16.85 -4.54 9.56
N GLU A 185 -17.39 -4.81 10.75
CA GLU A 185 -16.64 -5.39 11.86
C GLU A 185 -15.79 -6.52 11.28
N LEU A 186 -14.47 -6.34 11.31
CA LEU A 186 -13.53 -7.32 10.76
C LEU A 186 -13.91 -8.64 11.40
N ASP A 187 -14.18 -9.64 10.56
CA ASP A 187 -14.65 -10.92 11.08
C ASP A 187 -13.67 -11.39 12.16
N GLY A 188 -14.20 -11.93 13.26
CA GLY A 188 -13.40 -12.27 14.44
C GLY A 188 -12.24 -13.21 14.08
N GLU A 189 -12.41 -13.99 13.02
CA GLU A 189 -11.42 -14.89 12.42
C GLU A 189 -10.24 -14.13 11.80
N VAL A 190 -10.48 -13.08 11.00
CA VAL A 190 -9.44 -12.23 10.40
C VAL A 190 -8.67 -11.49 11.50
N ALA A 191 -9.39 -11.00 12.52
CA ALA A 191 -8.79 -10.28 13.65
C ALA A 191 -7.88 -11.18 14.48
N LYS A 192 -8.29 -12.45 14.70
CA LYS A 192 -7.48 -13.46 15.36
C LYS A 192 -6.25 -13.83 14.53
N ALA A 193 -6.41 -14.13 13.24
CA ALA A 193 -5.29 -14.48 12.37
C ALA A 193 -4.25 -13.34 12.28
N ARG A 194 -4.69 -12.07 12.27
CA ARG A 194 -3.81 -10.91 12.38
C ARG A 194 -3.04 -10.88 13.71
N ALA A 195 -3.71 -11.18 14.82
CA ALA A 195 -3.09 -11.22 16.14
C ALA A 195 -2.03 -12.33 16.22
N ASP A 196 -2.30 -13.50 15.62
CA ASP A 196 -1.38 -14.64 15.58
C ASP A 196 -0.10 -14.32 14.78
N VAL A 197 -0.23 -13.67 13.61
CA VAL A 197 0.93 -13.17 12.84
C VAL A 197 1.73 -12.16 13.66
N THR A 198 1.04 -11.21 14.30
CA THR A 198 1.70 -10.17 15.10
C THR A 198 2.42 -10.77 16.31
N SER A 199 1.80 -11.76 16.96
CA SER A 199 2.37 -12.50 18.09
C SER A 199 3.62 -13.28 17.66
N CYS A 200 3.54 -14.01 16.54
CA CYS A 200 4.69 -14.75 16.02
C CYS A 200 5.86 -13.83 15.67
N LEU A 201 5.57 -12.70 15.00
CA LEU A 201 6.61 -11.74 14.63
C LEU A 201 7.25 -11.09 15.85
N GLN A 202 6.47 -10.70 16.87
CA GLN A 202 6.99 -10.17 18.14
C GLN A 202 7.87 -11.19 18.88
N LEU A 203 7.50 -12.48 18.82
CA LEU A 203 8.30 -13.54 19.44
C LEU A 203 9.57 -13.86 18.64
N ASN A 204 9.55 -13.60 17.32
CA ASN A 204 10.62 -13.91 16.37
C ASN A 204 11.16 -12.67 15.64
N ASP A 205 11.36 -11.55 16.35
CA ASP A 205 11.78 -10.25 15.79
C ASP A 205 13.07 -10.31 14.95
N ARG A 206 13.94 -11.28 15.22
CA ARG A 206 15.22 -11.49 14.50
C ARG A 206 15.18 -12.61 13.47
N ARG A 207 14.10 -13.40 13.41
CA ARG A 207 13.95 -14.57 12.52
C ARG A 207 12.52 -14.67 11.96
N PRO A 208 12.10 -13.73 11.09
CA PRO A 208 10.75 -13.69 10.55
C PRO A 208 10.41 -14.89 9.63
N LEU A 209 11.41 -15.68 9.19
CA LEU A 209 11.17 -16.90 8.43
C LEU A 209 10.44 -17.99 9.23
N ASN A 210 10.33 -17.87 10.56
CA ASN A 210 9.60 -18.83 11.38
C ASN A 210 8.07 -18.65 11.35
N CYS A 211 7.57 -17.52 10.84
CA CYS A 211 6.14 -17.14 10.95
C CYS A 211 5.34 -17.31 9.65
N TRP A 212 5.79 -18.21 8.76
CA TRP A 212 5.22 -18.35 7.42
C TRP A 212 3.84 -19.01 7.42
N GLU A 213 3.58 -19.91 8.37
CA GLU A 213 2.31 -20.63 8.49
C GLU A 213 1.18 -19.70 8.94
N GLU A 214 1.46 -18.81 9.89
CA GLU A 214 0.54 -17.80 10.40
C GLU A 214 0.20 -16.79 9.31
N VAL A 215 1.19 -16.39 8.52
CA VAL A 215 0.98 -15.50 7.37
C VAL A 215 0.11 -16.17 6.31
N ASP A 216 0.30 -17.46 6.05
CA ASP A 216 -0.54 -18.22 5.10
C ASP A 216 -1.98 -18.41 5.61
N ALA A 217 -2.16 -18.67 6.90
CA ALA A 217 -3.47 -18.71 7.55
C ALA A 217 -4.19 -17.35 7.45
N PHE A 218 -3.48 -16.25 7.72
CA PHE A 218 -4.03 -14.90 7.56
C PHE A 218 -4.45 -14.59 6.11
N LYS A 219 -3.64 -14.98 5.13
CA LYS A 219 -3.98 -14.80 3.70
C LYS A 219 -5.23 -15.57 3.29
N ARG A 220 -5.41 -16.80 3.77
CA ARG A 220 -6.63 -17.59 3.51
C ARG A 220 -7.87 -16.88 4.06
N GLU A 221 -7.77 -16.33 5.26
CA GLU A 221 -8.89 -15.67 5.93
C GLU A 221 -9.24 -14.32 5.29
N VAL A 222 -8.23 -13.55 4.89
CA VAL A 222 -8.43 -12.33 4.10
C VAL A 222 -9.08 -12.66 2.74
N ALA A 223 -8.61 -13.69 2.04
CA ALA A 223 -9.17 -14.08 0.75
C ALA A 223 -10.66 -14.47 0.86
N ARG A 224 -11.06 -15.13 1.95
CA ARG A 224 -12.46 -15.45 2.24
C ARG A 224 -13.30 -14.18 2.45
N MET A 225 -12.80 -13.23 3.25
CA MET A 225 -13.47 -11.95 3.50
C MET A 225 -13.58 -11.11 2.22
N GLU A 226 -12.50 -11.07 1.42
CA GLU A 226 -12.45 -10.32 0.16
C GLU A 226 -13.39 -10.92 -0.88
N ALA A 227 -13.47 -12.24 -1.01
CA ALA A 227 -14.43 -12.89 -1.92
C ALA A 227 -15.88 -12.50 -1.59
N ALA A 228 -16.27 -12.60 -0.30
CA ALA A 228 -17.62 -12.21 0.14
C ALA A 228 -17.89 -10.69 -0.01
N PHE A 229 -16.85 -9.87 0.04
CA PHE A 229 -16.97 -8.43 -0.24
C PHE A 229 -17.15 -8.17 -1.74
N VAL A 230 -16.32 -8.78 -2.59
CA VAL A 230 -16.38 -8.64 -4.05
C VAL A 230 -17.73 -9.12 -4.57
N ASP A 231 -18.23 -10.27 -4.11
CA ASP A 231 -19.55 -10.80 -4.47
C ASP A 231 -20.67 -9.81 -4.13
N ARG A 232 -20.58 -9.10 -2.99
CA ARG A 232 -21.59 -8.10 -2.59
C ARG A 232 -21.52 -6.82 -3.43
N ILE A 233 -20.35 -6.47 -3.96
CA ILE A 233 -20.13 -5.21 -4.66
C ILE A 233 -20.36 -5.36 -6.17
N VAL A 234 -20.06 -6.53 -6.73
CA VAL A 234 -20.12 -6.81 -8.17
C VAL A 234 -21.33 -7.68 -8.54
N GLY A 235 -21.87 -8.48 -7.62
CA GLY A 235 -23.06 -9.31 -7.81
C GLY A 235 -24.36 -8.61 -7.45
#